data_AF-A0A4Z1JMD7-F1
#
_entry.id   AF-A0A4Z1JMD7-F1
#
_cell.length_a   1.000
_cell.length_b   1.000
_cell.length_c   1.000
_cell.angle_alpha   90.00
_cell.angle_beta   90.00
_cell.angle_gamma   90.00
#
_symmetry.space_group_name_H-M   'P 1'
#
loop_
_entity.id
_entity.type
_entity.pdbx_description
1 polymer ?
#
loop_
_entity_poly.entity_id
_entity_poly.type
_entity_poly.pdbx_seq_one_letter_code
_entity_poly.pdbx_strand_id
1 'polypeptide(L)'
;MSQGMFVVGENLPMEIKILKEQRDALLEQLRKFREESPPRDDSQDSEWFHAFDDDDSESLSGRLQIEIGSWSRREAKDDLSQLNDLQGSDRECFFKEVAKIVLLEGLDKQEFPKGLRGQPRILKTILEALLTHHLFTTVYPDPFFFLGEETSRILNDIMSLGNIWNLGHSQRWRSDTLKLIHPLRKSPDELLVKSETKKLLRNAAISGATNFMRSPAKYIMKGHPDALEKLGDLYMQGAEHSYMIWGRPAMIKLLDASNFLGQPFDLQNPYMKAIDRVYQHPDINPNGQQISMVFSPAILRYGLRLADKGYYEKRWWHEFHEYRRAGVFFHVPKPGDADQDFEEKTLPPRPSEDLEPATLPPRSDLSAEALGERMLKRFDRATLLDLVKPYLDDFAEQLRPVLEGLRGETAQRIEERDEMEKQRDEFRSKYGEALQSIERLRSGM
;
A
#
# COMPACT_ATOMS: atom_id res chain seq x y z
N MET A 1 8.00 64.92 28.38
CA MET A 1 8.12 64.46 26.98
C MET A 1 9.57 64.04 26.75
N SER A 2 9.83 62.74 26.62
CA SER A 2 10.94 62.23 25.83
C SER A 2 10.66 60.74 25.58
N GLN A 3 10.50 60.39 24.30
CA GLN A 3 10.32 59.03 23.81
C GLN A 3 11.67 58.30 23.86
N GLY A 4 11.70 57.12 24.48
CA GLY A 4 12.79 56.15 24.33
C GLY A 4 12.40 55.10 23.30
N MET A 5 12.99 55.17 22.10
CA MET A 5 12.99 54.08 21.12
C MET A 5 13.72 52.87 21.70
N PHE A 6 13.03 51.73 21.84
CA PHE A 6 13.68 50.43 21.96
C PHE A 6 13.94 49.88 20.56
N VAL A 7 15.21 49.83 20.18
CA VAL A 7 15.69 49.01 19.06
C VAL A 7 15.88 47.60 19.59
N VAL A 8 15.00 46.67 19.21
CA VAL A 8 15.15 45.25 19.49
C VAL A 8 16.07 44.66 18.42
N GLY A 9 17.36 44.53 18.74
CA GLY A 9 18.28 43.69 17.99
C GLY A 9 18.23 42.27 18.56
N GLU A 10 17.46 41.38 17.93
CA GLU A 10 17.50 39.96 18.24
C GLU A 10 18.81 39.36 17.73
N ASN A 11 19.80 39.25 18.62
CA ASN A 11 20.93 38.36 18.40
C ASN A 11 20.44 36.91 18.53
N LEU A 12 20.13 36.29 17.39
CA LEU A 12 19.96 34.84 17.31
C LEU A 12 21.23 34.15 17.85
N PRO A 13 21.10 33.12 18.71
CA PRO A 13 22.20 32.31 19.20
C PRO A 13 23.10 31.87 18.04
N MET A 14 24.42 31.95 18.22
CA MET A 14 25.42 31.71 17.18
C MET A 14 25.24 30.34 16.49
N GLU A 15 24.76 29.34 17.22
CA GLU A 15 24.40 28.00 16.73
C GLU A 15 23.22 28.00 15.74
N ILE A 16 22.18 28.80 15.98
CA ILE A 16 21.04 28.93 15.04
C ILE A 16 21.48 29.62 13.74
N LYS A 17 22.46 30.52 13.83
CA LYS A 17 23.03 31.19 12.66
C LYS A 17 23.86 30.22 11.81
N ILE A 18 24.69 29.40 12.45
CA ILE A 18 25.48 28.35 11.78
C ILE A 18 24.57 27.31 11.12
N LEU A 19 23.52 26.86 11.79
CA LEU A 19 22.54 25.90 11.23
C LEU A 19 21.76 26.49 10.05
N LYS A 20 21.41 27.78 10.10
CA LYS A 20 20.80 28.47 8.95
C LYS A 20 21.77 28.56 7.77
N GLU A 21 23.03 28.90 8.02
CA GLU A 21 24.07 28.96 6.98
C GLU A 21 24.34 27.60 6.33
N GLN A 22 24.34 26.51 7.12
CA GLN A 22 24.47 25.14 6.60
C GLN A 22 23.25 24.68 5.79
N ARG A 23 22.03 24.97 6.28
CA ARG A 23 20.78 24.72 5.54
C ARG A 23 20.78 25.45 4.20
N ASP A 24 21.19 26.72 4.21
CA ASP A 24 21.20 27.56 3.01
C ASP A 24 22.30 27.10 2.03
N ALA A 25 23.45 26.65 2.53
CA ALA A 25 24.49 26.01 1.70
C ALA A 25 24.01 24.70 1.05
N LEU A 26 23.29 23.86 1.80
CA LEU A 26 22.68 22.62 1.27
C LEU A 26 21.59 22.90 0.25
N LEU A 27 20.73 23.88 0.50
CA LEU A 27 19.71 24.32 -0.45
C LEU A 27 20.33 24.87 -1.74
N GLU A 28 21.43 25.60 -1.64
CA GLU A 28 22.17 26.12 -2.78
C GLU A 28 22.88 25.01 -3.57
N GLN A 29 23.43 24.00 -2.89
CA GLN A 29 23.98 22.80 -3.55
C GLN A 29 22.88 21.99 -4.26
N LEU A 30 21.72 21.82 -3.63
CA LEU A 30 20.53 21.20 -4.24
C LEU A 30 20.03 21.99 -5.44
N ARG A 31 20.07 23.34 -5.38
CA ARG A 31 19.71 24.21 -6.50
C ARG A 31 20.69 24.06 -7.65
N LYS A 32 21.99 24.14 -7.40
CA LYS A 32 23.04 23.92 -8.41
C LYS A 32 22.95 22.54 -9.03
N PHE A 33 22.74 21.49 -8.24
CA PHE A 33 22.52 20.15 -8.75
C PHE A 33 21.31 20.07 -9.70
N ARG A 34 20.21 20.78 -9.39
CA ARG A 34 19.02 20.85 -10.26
C ARG A 34 19.24 21.68 -11.52
N GLU A 35 20.10 22.71 -11.47
CA GLU A 35 20.46 23.57 -12.60
C GLU A 35 21.53 22.93 -13.51
N GLU A 36 22.44 22.12 -12.94
CA GLU A 36 23.53 21.39 -13.61
C GLU A 36 23.10 20.02 -14.14
N SER A 37 22.03 19.45 -13.58
CA SER A 37 21.38 18.28 -14.18
C SER A 37 20.86 18.66 -15.57
N PRO A 38 21.19 17.91 -16.63
CA PRO A 38 20.65 18.19 -17.96
C PRO A 38 19.12 18.27 -17.87
N PRO A 39 18.47 19.17 -18.63
CA PRO A 39 17.02 19.21 -18.70
C PRO A 39 16.54 17.79 -18.99
N ARG A 40 15.69 17.24 -18.12
CA ARG A 40 15.02 15.98 -18.41
C ARG A 40 14.37 16.16 -19.77
N ASP A 41 14.70 15.26 -20.69
CA ASP A 41 14.07 15.26 -22.00
C ASP A 41 12.60 14.90 -21.80
N ASP A 42 11.72 15.91 -21.87
CA ASP A 42 10.27 15.76 -21.67
C ASP A 42 9.67 14.71 -22.63
N SER A 43 10.36 14.39 -23.73
CA SER A 43 9.96 13.32 -24.65
C SER A 43 10.01 11.93 -24.01
N GLN A 44 10.97 11.66 -23.12
CA GLN A 44 11.10 10.37 -22.41
C GLN A 44 9.99 10.16 -21.38
N ASP A 45 9.66 11.21 -20.61
CA ASP A 45 8.55 11.14 -19.68
C ASP A 45 7.22 10.94 -20.46
N SER A 46 7.11 11.44 -21.69
CA SER A 46 5.97 11.18 -22.58
C SER A 46 5.91 9.72 -23.10
N GLU A 47 7.04 9.09 -23.47
CA GLU A 47 7.06 7.69 -23.91
C GLU A 47 6.66 6.73 -22.78
N TRP A 48 7.17 6.96 -21.57
CA TRP A 48 6.77 6.20 -20.39
C TRP A 48 5.33 6.48 -19.96
N PHE A 49 4.86 7.71 -20.15
CA PHE A 49 3.48 8.07 -19.92
C PHE A 49 2.53 7.26 -20.82
N HIS A 50 2.84 7.16 -22.12
CA HIS A 50 2.08 6.33 -23.05
C HIS A 50 2.20 4.84 -22.77
N ALA A 51 3.40 4.35 -22.41
CA ALA A 51 3.63 2.93 -22.15
C ALA A 51 2.90 2.38 -20.91
N PHE A 52 2.46 3.27 -20.01
CA PHE A 52 1.74 2.88 -18.81
C PHE A 52 0.32 3.43 -18.80
N ASP A 53 -0.31 3.77 -19.94
CA ASP A 53 -1.60 4.49 -19.98
C ASP A 53 -2.72 3.87 -19.09
N ASP A 54 -3.58 4.74 -18.54
CA ASP A 54 -4.60 4.32 -17.57
C ASP A 54 -5.62 3.42 -18.25
N ASP A 55 -5.98 3.73 -19.49
CA ASP A 55 -6.96 2.98 -20.28
C ASP A 55 -6.44 1.57 -20.60
N ASP A 56 -5.15 1.43 -20.89
CA ASP A 56 -4.49 0.13 -21.09
C ASP A 56 -4.48 -0.69 -19.80
N SER A 57 -4.17 -0.05 -18.66
CA SER A 57 -4.19 -0.70 -17.35
C SER A 57 -5.61 -1.14 -16.96
N GLU A 58 -6.61 -0.29 -17.19
CA GLU A 58 -8.02 -0.60 -16.94
C GLU A 58 -8.50 -1.76 -17.84
N SER A 59 -8.11 -1.76 -19.11
CA SER A 59 -8.39 -2.84 -20.06
C SER A 59 -7.77 -4.17 -19.63
N LEU A 60 -6.50 -4.16 -19.18
CA LEU A 60 -5.81 -5.32 -18.63
C LEU A 60 -6.50 -5.84 -17.35
N SER A 61 -6.87 -4.94 -16.45
CA SER A 61 -7.63 -5.27 -15.23
C SER A 61 -8.96 -5.94 -15.55
N GLY A 62 -9.71 -5.39 -16.53
CA GLY A 62 -10.98 -5.93 -17.00
C GLY A 62 -10.83 -7.31 -17.65
N ARG A 63 -9.84 -7.48 -18.53
CA ARG A 63 -9.50 -8.77 -19.15
C ARG A 63 -9.13 -9.82 -18.12
N LEU A 64 -8.23 -9.48 -17.19
CA LEU A 64 -7.82 -10.37 -16.11
C LEU A 64 -9.03 -10.86 -15.31
N GLN A 65 -10.00 -9.98 -15.02
CA GLN A 65 -11.20 -10.40 -14.31
C GLN A 65 -12.05 -11.41 -15.11
N ILE A 66 -12.24 -11.17 -16.40
CA ILE A 66 -12.99 -12.09 -17.28
C ILE A 66 -12.30 -13.46 -17.31
N GLU A 67 -10.97 -13.48 -17.42
CA GLU A 67 -10.20 -14.71 -17.50
C GLU A 67 -10.17 -15.48 -16.18
N ILE A 68 -10.04 -14.79 -15.03
CA ILE A 68 -10.20 -15.39 -13.69
C ILE A 68 -11.59 -16.03 -13.58
N GLY A 69 -12.65 -15.33 -14.00
CA GLY A 69 -14.01 -15.88 -14.00
C GLY A 69 -14.19 -17.07 -14.96
N SER A 70 -13.51 -17.07 -16.11
CA SER A 70 -13.50 -18.20 -17.05
C SER A 70 -12.81 -19.43 -16.44
N TRP A 71 -11.61 -19.25 -15.90
CA TRP A 71 -10.84 -20.31 -15.24
C TRP A 71 -11.60 -20.87 -14.03
N SER A 72 -12.16 -20.01 -13.19
CA SER A 72 -12.91 -20.44 -11.99
C SER A 72 -14.17 -21.22 -12.33
N ARG A 73 -14.86 -20.85 -13.42
CA ARG A 73 -16.03 -21.60 -13.91
C ARG A 73 -15.67 -23.01 -14.38
N ARG A 74 -14.49 -23.16 -14.96
CA ARG A 74 -13.97 -24.45 -15.42
C ARG A 74 -13.51 -25.31 -14.26
N GLU A 75 -12.77 -24.73 -13.32
CA GLU A 75 -12.10 -25.47 -12.25
C GLU A 75 -12.98 -25.72 -11.03
N ALA A 76 -13.97 -24.90 -10.73
CA ALA A 76 -14.78 -25.14 -9.55
C ALA A 76 -15.72 -26.34 -9.72
N LYS A 77 -15.93 -27.07 -8.62
CA LYS A 77 -16.98 -28.07 -8.46
C LYS A 77 -18.37 -27.43 -8.66
N ASP A 78 -19.31 -28.23 -9.15
CA ASP A 78 -20.62 -27.72 -9.55
C ASP A 78 -21.64 -27.69 -8.40
N ASP A 79 -21.49 -28.55 -7.40
CA ASP A 79 -22.46 -28.73 -6.30
C ASP A 79 -21.84 -28.38 -4.94
N LEU A 80 -22.57 -27.56 -4.18
CA LEU A 80 -22.24 -27.19 -2.80
C LEU A 80 -22.25 -28.40 -1.86
N SER A 81 -23.05 -29.43 -2.15
CA SER A 81 -23.14 -30.66 -1.34
C SER A 81 -21.78 -31.37 -1.19
N GLN A 82 -20.85 -31.16 -2.14
CA GLN A 82 -19.50 -31.71 -2.09
C GLN A 82 -18.63 -31.12 -0.96
N LEU A 83 -19.07 -30.04 -0.31
CA LEU A 83 -18.44 -29.55 0.93
C LEU A 83 -18.83 -30.39 2.15
N ASN A 84 -19.91 -31.17 2.09
CA ASN A 84 -20.29 -32.06 3.19
C ASN A 84 -19.30 -33.22 3.33
N ASP A 85 -18.56 -33.53 2.27
CA ASP A 85 -17.49 -34.53 2.28
C ASP A 85 -16.24 -34.03 3.03
N LEU A 86 -16.10 -32.72 3.23
CA LEU A 86 -15.00 -32.15 4.02
C LEU A 86 -15.27 -32.36 5.51
N GLN A 87 -14.35 -33.04 6.19
CA GLN A 87 -14.45 -33.38 7.61
C GLN A 87 -13.27 -32.82 8.40
N GLY A 88 -13.51 -32.54 9.69
CA GLY A 88 -12.47 -32.12 10.64
C GLY A 88 -11.64 -30.93 10.19
N SER A 89 -10.32 -31.09 10.22
CA SER A 89 -9.36 -30.01 9.94
C SER A 89 -9.42 -29.46 8.52
N ASP A 90 -9.78 -30.28 7.53
CA ASP A 90 -9.87 -29.84 6.12
C ASP A 90 -11.00 -28.83 5.94
N ARG A 91 -12.14 -29.09 6.57
CA ARG A 91 -13.28 -28.18 6.58
C ARG A 91 -12.93 -26.86 7.26
N GLU A 92 -12.30 -26.93 8.43
CA GLU A 92 -11.87 -25.74 9.16
C GLU A 92 -10.87 -24.89 8.35
N CYS A 93 -9.88 -25.54 7.72
CA CYS A 93 -8.90 -24.84 6.87
C CYS A 93 -9.57 -24.15 5.67
N PHE A 94 -10.55 -24.81 5.04
CA PHE A 94 -11.31 -24.23 3.94
C PHE A 94 -12.09 -22.99 4.38
N PHE A 95 -12.88 -23.10 5.46
CA PHE A 95 -13.69 -21.98 5.92
C PHE A 95 -12.85 -20.83 6.47
N LYS A 96 -11.70 -21.11 7.07
CA LYS A 96 -10.72 -20.08 7.44
C LYS A 96 -10.20 -19.31 6.21
N GLU A 97 -9.99 -19.99 5.09
CA GLU A 97 -9.59 -19.35 3.84
C GLU A 97 -10.73 -18.50 3.26
N VAL A 98 -11.95 -19.04 3.25
CA VAL A 98 -13.16 -18.33 2.81
C VAL A 98 -13.47 -17.11 3.67
N ALA A 99 -13.20 -17.16 4.98
CA ALA A 99 -13.44 -16.05 5.91
C ALA A 99 -12.65 -14.78 5.55
N LYS A 100 -11.59 -14.89 4.73
CA LYS A 100 -10.85 -13.73 4.22
C LYS A 100 -11.67 -12.86 3.27
N ILE A 101 -12.69 -13.44 2.64
CA ILE A 101 -13.49 -12.78 1.60
C ILE A 101 -15.00 -12.84 1.85
N VAL A 102 -15.47 -13.68 2.77
CA VAL A 102 -16.90 -13.87 3.10
C VAL A 102 -17.11 -13.70 4.60
N LEU A 103 -18.19 -13.01 4.96
CA LEU A 103 -18.67 -12.90 6.32
C LEU A 103 -19.48 -14.17 6.63
N LEU A 104 -18.80 -15.16 7.20
CA LEU A 104 -19.40 -16.46 7.52
C LEU A 104 -20.37 -16.34 8.70
N GLU A 105 -21.46 -17.11 8.62
CA GLU A 105 -22.50 -17.26 9.61
C GLU A 105 -22.35 -18.59 10.38
N GLY A 106 -23.24 -18.82 11.35
CA GLY A 106 -23.23 -20.01 12.20
C GLY A 106 -22.41 -19.83 13.48
N LEU A 107 -22.68 -20.67 14.48
CA LEU A 107 -21.98 -20.62 15.78
C LEU A 107 -20.48 -20.88 15.66
N ASP A 108 -20.09 -21.70 14.68
CA ASP A 108 -18.71 -22.08 14.38
C ASP A 108 -18.08 -21.26 13.25
N LYS A 109 -18.82 -20.31 12.66
CA LYS A 109 -18.42 -19.54 11.47
C LYS A 109 -18.03 -20.42 10.28
N GLN A 110 -18.72 -21.55 10.09
CA GLN A 110 -18.48 -22.45 8.95
C GLN A 110 -19.69 -22.57 8.02
N GLU A 111 -20.53 -21.54 7.98
CA GLU A 111 -21.66 -21.50 7.07
C GLU A 111 -21.62 -20.23 6.21
N PHE A 112 -21.98 -20.38 4.93
CA PHE A 112 -22.15 -19.21 4.05
C PHE A 112 -23.36 -18.39 4.48
N PRO A 113 -23.39 -17.07 4.24
CA PRO A 113 -24.57 -16.26 4.51
C PRO A 113 -25.78 -16.74 3.69
N LYS A 114 -27.00 -16.60 4.24
CA LYS A 114 -28.25 -17.09 3.61
C LYS A 114 -28.36 -16.71 2.12
N GLY A 115 -28.08 -15.44 1.81
CA GLY A 115 -28.11 -14.91 0.43
C GLY A 115 -27.12 -15.57 -0.54
N LEU A 116 -26.00 -16.10 -0.03
CA LEU A 116 -25.05 -16.87 -0.83
C LEU A 116 -25.46 -18.34 -0.99
N ARG A 117 -26.03 -18.98 0.04
CA ARG A 117 -26.46 -20.40 -0.03
C ARG A 117 -27.48 -20.66 -1.15
N GLY A 118 -28.36 -19.69 -1.39
CA GLY A 118 -29.36 -19.74 -2.47
C GLY A 118 -28.81 -19.45 -3.87
N GLN A 119 -27.54 -19.04 -4.00
CA GLN A 119 -26.96 -18.72 -5.29
C GLN A 119 -26.59 -19.98 -6.07
N PRO A 120 -27.09 -20.17 -7.29
CA PRO A 120 -26.61 -21.23 -8.16
C PRO A 120 -25.12 -21.02 -8.42
N ARG A 121 -24.34 -22.10 -8.34
CA ARG A 121 -22.89 -22.09 -8.62
C ARG A 121 -22.07 -21.25 -7.63
N ILE A 122 -22.49 -21.15 -6.37
CA ILE A 122 -21.75 -20.48 -5.30
C ILE A 122 -20.25 -20.85 -5.27
N LEU A 123 -19.88 -22.12 -5.46
CA LEU A 123 -18.48 -22.54 -5.45
C LEU A 123 -17.65 -21.88 -6.55
N LYS A 124 -18.24 -21.57 -7.72
CA LYS A 124 -17.58 -20.81 -8.79
C LYS A 124 -17.30 -19.38 -8.33
N THR A 125 -18.27 -18.74 -7.68
CA THR A 125 -18.14 -17.39 -7.10
C THR A 125 -17.07 -17.36 -6.02
N ILE A 126 -17.05 -18.34 -5.12
CA ILE A 126 -16.07 -18.43 -4.04
C ILE A 126 -14.67 -18.65 -4.61
N LEU A 127 -14.50 -19.57 -5.57
CA LEU A 127 -13.18 -19.82 -6.18
C LEU A 127 -12.65 -18.57 -6.90
N GLU A 128 -13.51 -17.87 -7.64
CA GLU A 128 -13.17 -16.64 -8.35
C GLU A 128 -12.70 -15.53 -7.38
N ALA A 129 -13.40 -15.35 -6.28
CA ALA A 129 -13.05 -14.37 -5.27
C ALA A 129 -11.80 -14.77 -4.47
N LEU A 130 -11.61 -16.05 -4.15
CA LEU A 130 -10.40 -16.54 -3.49
C LEU A 130 -9.17 -16.35 -4.37
N LEU A 131 -9.29 -16.67 -5.67
CA LEU A 131 -8.21 -16.47 -6.63
C LEU A 131 -7.87 -14.98 -6.74
N THR A 132 -8.89 -14.13 -6.88
CA THR A 132 -8.67 -12.68 -6.94
C THR A 132 -8.01 -12.19 -5.65
N HIS A 133 -8.52 -12.56 -4.48
CA HIS A 133 -7.92 -12.18 -3.20
C HIS A 133 -6.47 -12.65 -3.06
N HIS A 134 -6.16 -13.90 -3.42
CA HIS A 134 -4.79 -14.41 -3.35
C HIS A 134 -3.86 -13.65 -4.29
N LEU A 135 -4.26 -13.42 -5.54
CA LEU A 135 -3.48 -12.63 -6.50
C LEU A 135 -3.19 -11.22 -5.95
N PHE A 136 -4.20 -10.59 -5.34
CA PHE A 136 -4.09 -9.24 -4.79
C PHE A 136 -3.36 -9.12 -3.46
N THR A 137 -3.20 -10.21 -2.72
CA THR A 137 -2.43 -10.22 -1.46
C THR A 137 -1.01 -10.71 -1.67
N THR A 138 -0.71 -11.35 -2.80
CA THR A 138 0.62 -11.88 -3.12
C THR A 138 1.40 -11.03 -4.13
N VAL A 139 0.72 -10.47 -5.14
CA VAL A 139 1.38 -9.76 -6.26
C VAL A 139 1.26 -8.25 -6.08
N TYR A 140 0.06 -7.75 -5.83
CA TYR A 140 -0.22 -6.31 -5.86
C TYR A 140 0.39 -5.49 -4.72
N PRO A 141 0.51 -5.96 -3.47
CA PRO A 141 0.92 -5.09 -2.36
C PRO A 141 2.39 -4.65 -2.47
N ASP A 142 3.20 -5.46 -3.15
CA ASP A 142 4.62 -5.30 -3.22
C ASP A 142 5.05 -4.94 -4.65
N PRO A 143 5.53 -3.71 -4.91
CA PRO A 143 6.02 -3.31 -6.24
C PRO A 143 7.23 -4.11 -6.73
N PHE A 144 7.93 -4.81 -5.83
CA PHE A 144 9.18 -5.52 -6.09
C PHE A 144 9.06 -7.03 -5.91
N PHE A 145 7.83 -7.57 -5.84
CA PHE A 145 7.52 -8.97 -5.51
C PHE A 145 8.32 -10.02 -6.31
N PHE A 146 8.73 -9.68 -7.53
CA PHE A 146 9.44 -10.57 -8.45
C PHE A 146 10.97 -10.62 -8.24
N LEU A 147 11.54 -9.75 -7.41
CA LEU A 147 12.99 -9.68 -7.16
C LEU A 147 13.48 -10.65 -6.07
N GLY A 148 12.57 -11.46 -5.53
CA GLY A 148 12.83 -12.37 -4.40
C GLY A 148 12.63 -11.68 -3.05
N GLU A 149 12.38 -12.48 -2.02
CA GLU A 149 11.94 -12.00 -0.70
C GLU A 149 12.94 -11.02 -0.06
N GLU A 150 14.24 -11.32 -0.13
CA GLU A 150 15.24 -10.47 0.50
C GLU A 150 15.39 -9.12 -0.19
N THR A 151 15.55 -9.13 -1.52
CA THR A 151 15.69 -7.91 -2.33
C THR A 151 14.45 -7.05 -2.24
N SER A 152 13.26 -7.65 -2.41
CA SER A 152 12.00 -6.94 -2.29
C SER A 152 11.88 -6.26 -0.92
N ARG A 153 12.18 -6.99 0.16
CA ARG A 153 12.10 -6.44 1.52
C ARG A 153 13.04 -5.25 1.73
N ILE A 154 14.26 -5.30 1.18
CA ILE A 154 15.21 -4.17 1.26
C ILE A 154 14.65 -2.95 0.52
N LEU A 155 14.14 -3.14 -0.71
CA LEU A 155 13.60 -2.03 -1.50
C LEU A 155 12.31 -1.46 -0.90
N ASN A 156 11.47 -2.30 -0.29
CA ASN A 156 10.30 -1.84 0.47
C ASN A 156 10.70 -1.12 1.76
N ASP A 157 11.77 -1.53 2.44
CA ASP A 157 12.33 -0.82 3.59
C ASP A 157 12.84 0.59 3.16
N ILE A 158 13.54 0.71 2.02
CA ILE A 158 13.93 2.02 1.42
C ILE A 158 12.69 2.88 1.17
N MET A 159 11.70 2.31 0.49
CA MET A 159 10.46 3.02 0.16
C MET A 159 9.70 3.47 1.42
N SER A 160 9.69 2.65 2.47
CA SER A 160 9.06 2.97 3.75
C SER A 160 9.73 4.19 4.40
N LEU A 161 11.06 4.20 4.44
CA LEU A 161 11.82 5.32 4.96
C LEU A 161 11.58 6.59 4.12
N GLY A 162 11.57 6.44 2.79
CA GLY A 162 11.22 7.52 1.87
C GLY A 162 9.82 8.08 2.11
N ASN A 163 8.83 7.23 2.37
CA ASN A 163 7.44 7.66 2.63
C ASN A 163 7.32 8.53 3.88
N ILE A 164 8.15 8.29 4.90
CA ILE A 164 8.18 9.10 6.14
C ILE A 164 8.71 10.50 5.85
N TRP A 165 9.72 10.61 4.99
CA TRP A 165 10.37 11.89 4.71
C TRP A 165 9.67 12.71 3.63
N ASN A 166 9.38 12.08 2.49
CA ASN A 166 8.69 12.70 1.37
C ASN A 166 7.99 11.64 0.52
N LEU A 167 6.66 11.55 0.67
CA LEU A 167 5.86 10.53 0.00
C LEU A 167 5.98 10.63 -1.54
N GLY A 168 5.94 11.84 -2.11
CA GLY A 168 6.01 12.05 -3.55
C GLY A 168 7.33 11.59 -4.17
N HIS A 169 8.45 11.92 -3.53
CA HIS A 169 9.78 11.47 -3.95
C HIS A 169 9.92 9.95 -3.81
N SER A 170 9.39 9.35 -2.75
CA SER A 170 9.40 7.90 -2.58
C SER A 170 8.64 7.17 -3.69
N GLN A 171 7.43 7.65 -4.05
CA GLN A 171 6.68 7.06 -5.16
C GLN A 171 7.37 7.24 -6.51
N ARG A 172 8.01 8.39 -6.75
CA ARG A 172 8.81 8.63 -7.95
C ARG A 172 10.04 7.72 -8.01
N TRP A 173 10.79 7.59 -6.90
CA TRP A 173 11.93 6.69 -6.81
C TRP A 173 11.55 5.24 -7.13
N ARG A 174 10.43 4.78 -6.57
CA ARG A 174 9.89 3.44 -6.82
C ARG A 174 9.56 3.26 -8.31
N SER A 175 8.89 4.24 -8.92
CA SER A 175 8.60 4.26 -10.37
C SER A 175 9.87 4.21 -11.20
N ASP A 176 10.83 5.08 -10.92
CA ASP A 176 12.07 5.21 -11.69
C ASP A 176 12.93 3.94 -11.55
N THR A 177 12.94 3.32 -10.37
CA THR A 177 13.58 2.01 -10.12
C THR A 177 12.98 0.90 -10.99
N LEU A 178 11.64 0.83 -11.09
CA LEU A 178 10.98 -0.14 -11.98
C LEU A 178 11.27 0.17 -13.45
N LYS A 179 11.25 1.44 -13.86
CA LYS A 179 11.56 1.80 -15.26
C LYS A 179 12.98 1.41 -15.67
N LEU A 180 13.95 1.51 -14.75
CA LEU A 180 15.34 1.08 -14.99
C LEU A 180 15.46 -0.42 -15.27
N ILE A 181 14.69 -1.26 -14.57
CA ILE A 181 14.76 -2.72 -14.72
C ILE A 181 13.80 -3.28 -15.77
N HIS A 182 12.97 -2.45 -16.41
CA HIS A 182 12.19 -2.85 -17.60
C HIS A 182 12.19 -1.74 -18.66
N PRO A 183 13.36 -1.40 -19.22
CA PRO A 183 13.52 -0.25 -20.10
C PRO A 183 12.63 -0.33 -21.36
N LEU A 184 12.17 0.82 -21.85
CA LEU A 184 11.43 0.92 -23.12
C LEU A 184 12.35 0.83 -24.35
N ARG A 185 13.58 1.29 -24.19
CA ARG A 185 14.56 1.37 -25.26
C ARG A 185 15.05 -0.01 -25.69
N LYS A 186 15.65 -0.04 -26.88
CA LYS A 186 15.99 -1.27 -27.61
C LYS A 186 17.50 -1.48 -27.75
N SER A 187 18.33 -0.88 -26.90
CA SER A 187 19.75 -1.25 -26.91
C SER A 187 19.91 -2.73 -26.50
N PRO A 188 20.99 -3.41 -26.94
CA PRO A 188 21.21 -4.81 -26.60
C PRO A 188 21.17 -5.09 -25.09
N ASP A 189 21.80 -4.23 -24.28
CA ASP A 189 21.84 -4.38 -22.82
C ASP A 189 20.46 -4.17 -22.18
N GLU A 190 19.70 -3.17 -22.65
CA GLU A 190 18.34 -2.92 -22.18
C GLU A 190 17.38 -4.07 -22.54
N LEU A 191 17.53 -4.67 -23.73
CA LEU A 191 16.76 -5.85 -24.13
C LEU A 191 17.10 -7.05 -23.24
N LEU A 192 18.37 -7.21 -22.84
CA LEU A 192 18.79 -8.24 -21.91
C LEU A 192 18.16 -8.03 -20.53
N VAL A 193 18.26 -6.83 -19.96
CA VAL A 193 17.65 -6.48 -18.66
C VAL A 193 16.14 -6.72 -18.69
N LYS A 194 15.46 -6.26 -19.74
CA LYS A 194 14.02 -6.47 -19.94
C LYS A 194 13.66 -7.96 -20.00
N SER A 195 14.47 -8.77 -20.69
CA SER A 195 14.28 -10.22 -20.79
C SER A 195 14.42 -10.89 -19.43
N GLU A 196 15.44 -10.54 -18.65
CA GLU A 196 15.64 -11.08 -17.30
C GLU A 196 14.50 -10.69 -16.35
N THR A 197 14.06 -9.42 -16.38
CA THR A 197 12.91 -8.98 -15.59
C THR A 197 11.63 -9.74 -15.95
N LYS A 198 11.40 -10.02 -17.25
CA LYS A 198 10.27 -10.87 -17.67
C LYS A 198 10.38 -12.30 -17.16
N LYS A 199 11.59 -12.88 -17.10
CA LYS A 199 11.81 -14.20 -16.50
C LYS A 199 11.51 -14.19 -15.00
N LEU A 200 11.94 -13.15 -14.28
CA LEU A 200 11.67 -12.98 -12.85
C LEU A 200 10.16 -12.86 -12.57
N LEU A 201 9.46 -12.02 -13.34
CA LEU A 201 7.99 -11.90 -13.27
C LEU A 201 7.31 -13.25 -13.50
N ARG A 202 7.75 -13.99 -14.52
CA ARG A 202 7.23 -15.33 -14.82
C ARG A 202 7.47 -16.32 -13.68
N ASN A 203 8.65 -16.31 -13.07
CA ASN A 203 8.97 -17.18 -11.95
C ASN A 203 8.10 -16.86 -10.73
N ALA A 204 7.91 -15.58 -10.43
CA ALA A 204 7.02 -15.13 -9.36
C ALA A 204 5.57 -15.52 -9.63
N ALA A 205 5.10 -15.38 -10.88
CA ALA A 205 3.77 -15.80 -11.30
C ALA A 205 3.54 -17.31 -11.13
N ILE A 206 4.49 -18.15 -11.58
CA ILE A 206 4.42 -19.61 -11.41
C ILE A 206 4.42 -20.00 -9.93
N SER A 207 5.23 -19.32 -9.10
CA SER A 207 5.25 -19.53 -7.65
C SER A 207 3.91 -19.18 -7.01
N GLY A 208 3.34 -18.01 -7.36
CA GLY A 208 2.02 -17.58 -6.89
C GLY A 208 0.91 -18.56 -7.29
N ALA A 209 0.88 -19.01 -8.54
CA ALA A 209 -0.06 -20.01 -9.03
C ALA A 209 0.08 -21.35 -8.29
N THR A 210 1.32 -21.81 -8.08
CA THR A 210 1.61 -23.05 -7.34
C THR A 210 1.14 -22.95 -5.89
N ASN A 211 1.35 -21.81 -5.23
CA ASN A 211 0.91 -21.57 -3.87
C ASN A 211 -0.63 -21.57 -3.77
N PHE A 212 -1.32 -20.96 -4.73
CA PHE A 212 -2.77 -21.00 -4.79
C PHE A 212 -3.32 -22.43 -4.97
N MET A 213 -2.73 -23.23 -5.86
CA MET A 213 -3.11 -24.65 -6.06
C MET A 213 -2.94 -25.50 -4.79
N ARG A 214 -2.00 -25.11 -3.91
CA ARG A 214 -1.75 -25.79 -2.62
C ARG A 214 -2.64 -25.28 -1.49
N SER A 215 -3.29 -24.13 -1.67
CA SER A 215 -4.15 -23.51 -0.67
C SER A 215 -5.41 -24.35 -0.39
N PRO A 216 -6.15 -24.07 0.70
CA PRO A 216 -7.44 -24.71 0.96
C PRO A 216 -8.48 -24.52 -0.16
N ALA A 217 -8.29 -23.59 -1.10
CA ALA A 217 -9.15 -23.47 -2.27
C ALA A 217 -9.20 -24.77 -3.11
N LYS A 218 -8.15 -25.61 -3.04
CA LYS A 218 -8.10 -26.92 -3.71
C LYS A 218 -9.31 -27.83 -3.41
N TYR A 219 -9.93 -27.69 -2.23
CA TYR A 219 -11.05 -28.52 -1.83
C TYR A 219 -12.31 -28.29 -2.70
N ILE A 220 -12.44 -27.11 -3.30
CA ILE A 220 -13.54 -26.76 -4.21
C ILE A 220 -13.18 -26.88 -5.70
N MET A 221 -11.97 -27.37 -6.02
CA MET A 221 -11.48 -27.52 -7.39
C MET A 221 -11.68 -28.94 -7.92
N LYS A 222 -11.85 -29.05 -9.24
CA LYS A 222 -11.94 -30.32 -9.99
C LYS A 222 -10.57 -30.95 -10.25
N GLY A 223 -9.51 -30.14 -10.31
CA GLY A 223 -8.14 -30.59 -10.48
C GLY A 223 -7.81 -31.04 -11.91
N HIS A 224 -8.19 -30.27 -12.93
CA HIS A 224 -7.80 -30.60 -14.30
C HIS A 224 -6.27 -30.61 -14.48
N PRO A 225 -5.70 -31.50 -15.33
CA PRO A 225 -4.24 -31.60 -15.49
C PRO A 225 -3.56 -30.30 -15.93
N ASP A 226 -4.25 -29.47 -16.72
CA ASP A 226 -3.75 -28.19 -17.24
C ASP A 226 -4.15 -26.98 -16.36
N ALA A 227 -4.73 -27.21 -15.18
CA ALA A 227 -5.21 -26.14 -14.31
C ALA A 227 -4.09 -25.20 -13.85
N LEU A 228 -2.93 -25.76 -13.48
CA LEU A 228 -1.76 -25.01 -13.01
C LEU A 228 -1.14 -24.17 -14.13
N GLU A 229 -1.06 -24.70 -15.36
CA GLU A 229 -0.50 -23.99 -16.51
C GLU A 229 -1.31 -22.73 -16.80
N LYS A 230 -2.64 -22.89 -16.96
CA LYS A 230 -3.54 -21.75 -17.20
C LYS A 230 -3.60 -20.77 -16.04
N LEU A 231 -3.49 -21.28 -14.81
CA LEU A 231 -3.39 -20.42 -13.64
C LEU A 231 -2.07 -19.61 -13.69
N GLY A 232 -0.97 -20.21 -14.11
CA GLY A 232 0.30 -19.52 -14.35
C GLY A 232 0.16 -18.34 -15.31
N ASP A 233 -0.59 -18.51 -16.40
CA ASP A 233 -0.88 -17.43 -17.35
C ASP A 233 -1.69 -16.28 -16.72
N LEU A 234 -2.67 -16.60 -15.86
CA LEU A 234 -3.42 -15.59 -15.10
C LEU A 234 -2.53 -14.81 -14.12
N TYR A 235 -1.65 -15.52 -13.41
CA TYR A 235 -0.69 -14.87 -12.52
C TYR A 235 0.31 -14.01 -13.29
N MET A 236 0.70 -14.41 -14.50
CA MET A 236 1.57 -13.61 -15.36
C MET A 236 0.87 -12.31 -15.75
N GLN A 237 -0.39 -12.36 -16.16
CA GLN A 237 -1.17 -11.16 -16.46
C GLN A 237 -1.36 -10.26 -15.23
N GLY A 238 -1.62 -10.86 -14.07
CA GLY A 238 -1.68 -10.12 -12.81
C GLY A 238 -0.36 -9.45 -12.44
N ALA A 239 0.76 -10.14 -12.66
CA ALA A 239 2.12 -9.64 -12.46
C ALA A 239 2.45 -8.48 -13.41
N GLU A 240 2.10 -8.61 -14.70
CA GLU A 240 2.29 -7.54 -15.69
C GLU A 240 1.44 -6.31 -15.37
N HIS A 241 0.16 -6.50 -15.03
CA HIS A 241 -0.71 -5.39 -14.62
C HIS A 241 -0.20 -4.71 -13.34
N SER A 242 0.18 -5.50 -12.32
CA SER A 242 0.78 -4.95 -11.10
C SER A 242 2.06 -4.17 -11.39
N TYR A 243 2.93 -4.69 -12.25
CA TYR A 243 4.13 -4.00 -12.69
C TYR A 243 3.82 -2.65 -13.34
N MET A 244 2.79 -2.60 -14.20
CA MET A 244 2.37 -1.38 -14.88
C MET A 244 1.84 -0.31 -13.93
N ILE A 245 0.92 -0.67 -13.02
CA ILE A 245 0.37 0.31 -12.07
C ILE A 245 1.46 0.85 -11.15
N TRP A 246 2.42 0.01 -10.76
CA TRP A 246 3.57 0.47 -9.99
C TRP A 246 4.53 1.25 -10.89
N GLY A 247 4.75 0.93 -12.16
CA GLY A 247 5.62 1.71 -13.06
C GLY A 247 5.32 3.22 -13.14
N ARG A 248 4.15 3.67 -12.66
CA ARG A 248 3.74 5.08 -12.59
C ARG A 248 4.27 5.80 -11.34
N PRO A 249 4.58 7.12 -11.42
CA PRO A 249 5.02 7.91 -10.26
C PRO A 249 3.94 8.16 -9.20
N ALA A 250 2.67 7.90 -9.53
CA ALA A 250 1.56 8.13 -8.63
C ALA A 250 1.54 7.11 -7.47
N MET A 251 0.86 7.49 -6.39
CA MET A 251 0.63 6.57 -5.27
C MET A 251 -0.45 5.56 -5.67
N ILE A 252 -0.20 4.29 -5.39
CA ILE A 252 -1.22 3.24 -5.50
C ILE A 252 -1.68 2.86 -4.09
N LYS A 253 -2.99 2.91 -3.87
CA LYS A 253 -3.68 2.45 -2.67
C LYS A 253 -4.50 1.22 -3.03
N LEU A 254 -4.26 0.15 -2.30
CA LEU A 254 -5.05 -1.08 -2.38
C LEU A 254 -6.00 -1.11 -1.19
N LEU A 255 -7.27 -1.40 -1.44
CA LEU A 255 -8.24 -1.65 -0.39
C LEU A 255 -8.65 -3.11 -0.47
N ASP A 256 -8.28 -3.89 0.54
CA ASP A 256 -8.51 -5.33 0.57
C ASP A 256 -9.93 -5.65 1.07
N ALA A 257 -10.23 -6.94 1.22
CA ALA A 257 -11.54 -7.38 1.68
C ALA A 257 -11.92 -6.85 3.08
N SER A 258 -10.94 -6.64 3.96
CA SER A 258 -11.19 -6.18 5.34
C SER A 258 -11.74 -4.75 5.38
N ASN A 259 -11.47 -3.94 4.34
CA ASN A 259 -12.00 -2.58 4.23
C ASN A 259 -13.51 -2.54 3.93
N PHE A 260 -14.10 -3.63 3.45
CA PHE A 260 -15.50 -3.66 3.01
C PHE A 260 -16.34 -4.72 3.72
N LEU A 261 -15.74 -5.84 4.13
CA LEU A 261 -16.49 -6.96 4.69
C LEU A 261 -17.20 -6.56 6.00
N GLY A 262 -18.50 -6.83 6.07
CA GLY A 262 -19.34 -6.46 7.21
C GLY A 262 -19.76 -4.98 7.28
N GLN A 263 -19.21 -4.12 6.42
CA GLN A 263 -19.62 -2.73 6.30
C GLN A 263 -20.98 -2.62 5.57
N PRO A 264 -21.76 -1.57 5.82
CA PRO A 264 -22.95 -1.29 5.03
C PRO A 264 -22.56 -0.91 3.58
N PHE A 265 -23.30 -1.44 2.61
CA PHE A 265 -23.19 -1.04 1.21
C PHE A 265 -23.67 0.39 1.03
N ASP A 266 -22.91 1.17 0.27
CA ASP A 266 -23.22 2.55 -0.07
C ASP A 266 -23.01 2.76 -1.57
N LEU A 267 -24.11 3.00 -2.29
CA LEU A 267 -24.12 3.26 -3.74
C LEU A 267 -23.29 4.50 -4.11
N GLN A 268 -23.17 5.46 -3.19
CA GLN A 268 -22.39 6.68 -3.39
C GLN A 268 -20.91 6.49 -3.03
N ASN A 269 -20.50 5.34 -2.49
CA ASN A 269 -19.10 5.09 -2.18
C ASN A 269 -18.35 4.77 -3.49
N PRO A 270 -17.39 5.62 -3.90
CA PRO A 270 -16.70 5.44 -5.18
C PRO A 270 -15.81 4.19 -5.22
N TYR A 271 -15.41 3.65 -4.06
CA TYR A 271 -14.43 2.57 -3.97
C TYR A 271 -15.04 1.17 -4.14
N MET A 272 -16.36 1.05 -4.18
CA MET A 272 -17.04 -0.24 -4.29
C MET A 272 -18.14 -0.22 -5.34
N LYS A 273 -18.50 -1.40 -5.83
CA LYS A 273 -19.66 -1.64 -6.69
C LYS A 273 -20.27 -3.00 -6.39
N ALA A 274 -21.59 -3.08 -6.44
CA ALA A 274 -22.26 -4.37 -6.42
C ALA A 274 -21.84 -5.20 -7.63
N ILE A 275 -21.61 -6.49 -7.44
CA ILE A 275 -21.39 -7.41 -8.57
C ILE A 275 -22.71 -7.69 -9.31
N ASP A 276 -22.62 -8.03 -10.59
CA ASP A 276 -23.79 -8.33 -11.45
C ASP A 276 -24.67 -9.50 -10.93
N ARG A 277 -24.16 -10.28 -9.98
CA ARG A 277 -24.87 -11.40 -9.33
C ARG A 277 -25.72 -10.98 -8.12
N VAL A 278 -25.63 -9.73 -7.69
CA VAL A 278 -26.54 -9.15 -6.70
C VAL A 278 -27.86 -8.85 -7.39
N TYR A 279 -28.96 -9.29 -6.78
CA TYR A 279 -30.28 -8.95 -7.29
C TYR A 279 -30.52 -7.44 -7.13
N GLN A 280 -30.81 -6.76 -8.24
CA GLN A 280 -31.11 -5.32 -8.25
C GLN A 280 -32.55 -5.16 -8.77
N HIS A 281 -33.45 -4.74 -7.90
CA HIS A 281 -34.80 -4.32 -8.29
C HIS A 281 -34.86 -2.78 -8.23
N PRO A 282 -35.46 -2.10 -9.22
CA PRO A 282 -35.53 -0.63 -9.23
C PRO A 282 -36.16 -0.04 -7.96
N ASP A 283 -37.10 -0.77 -7.36
CA ASP A 283 -37.84 -0.31 -6.18
C ASP A 283 -37.17 -0.69 -4.84
N ILE A 284 -36.02 -1.40 -4.87
CA ILE A 284 -35.31 -1.78 -3.64
C ILE A 284 -34.02 -0.97 -3.55
N ASN A 285 -33.93 -0.13 -2.53
CA ASN A 285 -32.71 0.59 -2.22
C ASN A 285 -31.70 -0.37 -1.55
N PRO A 286 -30.54 -0.65 -2.19
CA PRO A 286 -29.55 -1.57 -1.63
C PRO A 286 -28.69 -0.93 -0.52
N ASN A 287 -28.82 0.38 -0.28
CA ASN A 287 -28.02 1.08 0.71
C ASN A 287 -28.23 0.52 2.12
N GLY A 288 -27.17 0.55 2.93
CA GLY A 288 -27.20 0.07 4.31
C GLY A 288 -27.12 -1.46 4.45
N GLN A 289 -27.27 -2.21 3.36
CA GLN A 289 -27.19 -3.68 3.40
C GLN A 289 -25.78 -4.16 3.74
N GLN A 290 -25.67 -5.12 4.64
CA GLN A 290 -24.36 -5.58 5.08
C GLN A 290 -23.65 -6.34 3.96
N ILE A 291 -22.42 -5.91 3.66
CA ILE A 291 -21.55 -6.58 2.70
C ILE A 291 -21.15 -7.93 3.30
N SER A 292 -21.61 -8.99 2.66
CA SER A 292 -21.41 -10.37 3.11
C SER A 292 -20.29 -11.08 2.37
N MET A 293 -19.84 -10.54 1.23
CA MET A 293 -18.69 -11.04 0.49
C MET A 293 -18.02 -9.94 -0.32
N VAL A 294 -16.69 -9.97 -0.36
CA VAL A 294 -15.86 -9.16 -1.25
C VAL A 294 -15.30 -10.05 -2.34
N PHE A 295 -15.78 -9.83 -3.55
CA PHE A 295 -15.41 -10.58 -4.73
C PHE A 295 -14.06 -10.16 -5.30
N SER A 296 -13.78 -8.87 -5.22
CA SER A 296 -12.47 -8.35 -5.59
C SER A 296 -12.15 -7.08 -4.83
N PRO A 297 -10.89 -6.84 -4.47
CA PRO A 297 -10.44 -5.62 -3.82
C PRO A 297 -10.39 -4.43 -4.79
N ALA A 298 -10.23 -3.22 -4.24
CA ALA A 298 -10.10 -1.99 -5.02
C ALA A 298 -8.63 -1.62 -5.28
N ILE A 299 -8.35 -1.05 -6.46
CA ILE A 299 -7.08 -0.43 -6.82
C ILE A 299 -7.33 1.03 -7.15
N LEU A 300 -6.73 1.90 -6.36
CA LEU A 300 -6.86 3.33 -6.48
C LEU A 300 -5.50 3.95 -6.74
N ARG A 301 -5.46 4.91 -7.65
CA ARG A 301 -4.32 5.78 -7.87
C ARG A 301 -4.61 7.15 -7.27
N TYR A 302 -3.72 7.67 -6.43
CA TYR A 302 -3.78 9.04 -5.91
C TYR A 302 -2.60 9.86 -6.45
N GLY A 303 -2.83 11.13 -6.74
CA GLY A 303 -1.81 12.02 -7.30
C GLY A 303 -2.08 12.48 -8.73
N LEU A 304 -1.51 13.63 -9.10
CA LEU A 304 -1.52 14.13 -10.48
C LEU A 304 -0.79 13.17 -11.42
N ARG A 305 -1.28 13.07 -12.67
CA ARG A 305 -0.69 12.27 -13.76
C ARG A 305 0.76 12.66 -14.08
N LEU A 306 1.12 13.92 -13.84
CA LEU A 306 2.46 14.47 -13.96
C LEU A 306 2.81 15.13 -12.62
N ALA A 307 3.82 14.58 -11.93
CA ALA A 307 4.32 15.11 -10.68
C ALA A 307 5.04 16.44 -10.94
N ASP A 308 4.27 17.53 -11.00
CA ASP A 308 4.75 18.87 -11.31
C ASP A 308 5.67 19.41 -10.21
N LYS A 309 6.89 19.81 -10.56
CA LYS A 309 8.01 20.01 -9.62
C LYS A 309 7.76 21.10 -8.56
N GLY A 310 6.71 21.91 -8.72
CA GLY A 310 6.40 23.07 -7.86
C GLY A 310 5.19 22.93 -6.92
N TYR A 311 4.48 21.81 -6.90
CA TYR A 311 3.25 21.69 -6.11
C TYR A 311 3.48 21.01 -4.75
N TYR A 312 3.06 21.71 -3.68
CA TYR A 312 3.13 21.22 -2.30
C TYR A 312 2.21 20.02 -2.06
N GLU A 313 2.71 19.04 -1.30
CA GLU A 313 2.11 17.73 -1.00
C GLU A 313 0.64 17.76 -0.56
N LYS A 314 0.16 18.83 0.07
CA LYS A 314 -1.21 18.89 0.63
C LYS A 314 -2.33 18.82 -0.42
N ARG A 315 -2.13 19.35 -1.65
CA ARG A 315 -3.17 19.31 -2.71
C ARG A 315 -3.01 18.15 -3.69
N TRP A 316 -1.87 17.45 -3.65
CA TRP A 316 -1.57 16.35 -4.58
C TRP A 316 -2.47 15.14 -4.40
N TRP A 317 -2.99 14.90 -3.21
CA TRP A 317 -3.67 13.65 -2.86
C TRP A 317 -5.20 13.70 -2.94
N HIS A 318 -5.78 14.78 -3.47
CA HIS A 318 -7.24 14.92 -3.56
C HIS A 318 -7.84 14.34 -4.84
N GLU A 319 -7.06 14.23 -5.91
CA GLU A 319 -7.49 13.55 -7.13
C GLU A 319 -7.13 12.07 -7.04
N PHE A 320 -8.12 11.21 -7.30
CA PHE A 320 -7.92 9.78 -7.42
C PHE A 320 -8.51 9.25 -8.73
N HIS A 321 -7.89 8.18 -9.23
CA HIS A 321 -8.35 7.42 -10.39
C HIS A 321 -8.52 5.96 -9.98
N GLU A 322 -9.60 5.34 -10.42
CA GLU A 322 -9.97 3.99 -10.04
C GLU A 322 -9.58 3.03 -11.17
N TYR A 323 -8.49 2.29 -11.02
CA TYR A 323 -8.23 1.17 -11.93
C TYR A 323 -9.24 0.04 -11.74
N ARG A 324 -9.76 -0.07 -10.52
CA ARG A 324 -10.71 -1.10 -10.15
C ARG A 324 -11.46 -0.74 -8.86
N ARG A 325 -12.79 -0.77 -8.90
CA ARG A 325 -13.62 -0.76 -7.69
C ARG A 325 -13.68 -2.14 -7.05
N ALA A 326 -13.82 -2.17 -5.74
CA ALA A 326 -14.11 -3.41 -5.03
C ALA A 326 -15.46 -3.97 -5.50
N GLY A 327 -15.45 -5.23 -5.94
CA GLY A 327 -16.69 -5.94 -6.26
C GLY A 327 -17.24 -6.53 -4.97
N VAL A 328 -18.45 -6.13 -4.57
CA VAL A 328 -19.06 -6.58 -3.31
C VAL A 328 -20.39 -7.27 -3.55
N PHE A 329 -20.73 -8.18 -2.64
CA PHE A 329 -21.98 -8.91 -2.61
C PHE A 329 -22.67 -8.71 -1.25
N PHE A 330 -23.96 -8.45 -1.32
CA PHE A 330 -24.88 -8.34 -0.19
C PHE A 330 -26.21 -8.99 -0.58
N HIS A 331 -26.98 -9.37 0.42
CA HIS A 331 -28.26 -10.04 0.20
C HIS A 331 -29.35 -9.00 -0.09
N VAL A 332 -30.12 -9.25 -1.13
CA VAL A 332 -31.36 -8.54 -1.44
C VAL A 332 -32.41 -9.60 -1.77
N PRO A 333 -33.52 -9.70 -1.01
CA PRO A 333 -34.56 -10.69 -1.26
C PRO A 333 -35.26 -10.42 -2.59
N LYS A 334 -35.76 -11.47 -3.25
CA LYS A 334 -36.55 -11.30 -4.47
C LYS A 334 -37.99 -10.90 -4.12
N PRO A 335 -38.71 -10.21 -5.02
CA PRO A 335 -40.12 -9.90 -4.83
C PRO A 335 -40.92 -11.18 -4.59
N GLY A 336 -41.58 -11.27 -3.43
CA GLY A 336 -42.36 -12.43 -3.01
C GLY A 336 -41.62 -13.43 -2.12
N ASP A 337 -40.31 -13.29 -1.91
CA ASP A 337 -39.61 -14.01 -0.84
C ASP A 337 -40.07 -13.43 0.50
N ALA A 338 -40.65 -14.27 1.36
CA ALA A 338 -41.00 -13.91 2.73
C ALA A 338 -39.73 -13.86 3.59
N ASP A 339 -38.81 -12.96 3.27
CA ASP A 339 -37.62 -12.74 4.07
C ASP A 339 -37.93 -11.73 5.18
N GLN A 340 -38.38 -12.25 6.32
CA GLN A 340 -38.74 -11.45 7.49
C GLN A 340 -37.54 -10.70 8.11
N ASP A 341 -36.31 -11.05 7.71
CA ASP A 341 -35.07 -10.48 8.25
C ASP A 341 -34.55 -9.29 7.40
N PHE A 342 -35.18 -8.98 6.26
CA PHE A 342 -34.78 -7.85 5.43
C PHE A 342 -35.39 -6.55 5.96
N GLU A 343 -34.54 -5.72 6.58
CA GLU A 343 -34.86 -4.34 6.90
C GLU A 343 -34.14 -3.39 5.94
N GLU A 344 -34.88 -2.44 5.36
CA GLU A 344 -34.28 -1.33 4.64
C GLU A 344 -33.53 -0.46 5.66
N LYS A 345 -32.21 -0.37 5.50
CA LYS A 345 -31.35 0.37 6.43
C LYS A 345 -31.03 1.73 5.85
N THR A 346 -31.25 2.77 6.64
CA THR A 346 -30.74 4.11 6.32
C THR A 346 -29.26 4.15 6.67
N LEU A 347 -28.45 4.68 5.74
CA LEU A 347 -27.04 4.94 6.01
C LEU A 347 -26.95 6.01 7.10
N PRO A 348 -26.02 5.88 8.07
CA PRO A 348 -25.71 6.99 8.95
C PRO A 348 -25.25 8.19 8.11
N PRO A 349 -25.53 9.43 8.55
CA PRO A 349 -25.08 10.63 7.85
C PRO A 349 -23.56 10.56 7.69
N ARG A 350 -23.08 10.79 6.46
CA ARG A 350 -21.64 10.84 6.19
C ARG A 350 -21.04 11.96 7.07
N PRO A 351 -19.91 11.71 7.76
CA PRO A 351 -19.11 12.81 8.28
C PRO A 351 -18.77 13.76 7.11
N SER A 352 -18.73 15.07 7.38
CA SER A 352 -18.43 16.08 6.37
C SER A 352 -17.17 15.70 5.59
N GLU A 353 -17.20 15.90 4.26
CA GLU A 353 -16.09 15.64 3.33
C GLU A 353 -14.93 16.61 3.56
N ASP A 354 -14.38 16.65 4.76
CA ASP A 354 -12.99 17.01 4.96
C ASP A 354 -12.19 15.77 4.55
N LEU A 355 -11.88 15.67 3.25
CA LEU A 355 -10.96 14.66 2.72
C LEU A 355 -9.62 14.81 3.43
N GLU A 356 -9.45 14.10 4.55
CA GLU A 356 -8.14 13.98 5.17
C GLU A 356 -7.18 13.44 4.11
N PRO A 357 -5.98 14.02 3.98
CA PRO A 357 -4.97 13.53 3.04
C PRO A 357 -4.78 12.04 3.25
N ALA A 358 -4.71 11.26 2.17
CA ALA A 358 -4.47 9.83 2.27
C ALA A 358 -3.15 9.58 3.04
N THR A 359 -3.25 9.22 4.32
CA THR A 359 -2.13 8.80 5.13
C THR A 359 -1.91 7.30 4.90
N LEU A 360 -0.69 6.93 4.53
CA LEU A 360 -0.30 5.52 4.52
C LEU A 360 0.08 5.12 5.94
N PRO A 361 -0.35 3.94 6.42
CA PRO A 361 0.40 3.29 7.48
C PRO A 361 1.83 3.01 6.96
N PRO A 362 2.85 3.04 7.84
CA PRO A 362 4.20 2.62 7.49
C PRO A 362 4.15 1.22 6.82
N ARG A 363 4.87 1.02 5.71
CA ARG A 363 4.97 -0.31 5.07
C ARG A 363 5.86 -1.29 5.84
N SER A 364 6.44 -0.83 6.95
CA SER A 364 7.25 -1.60 7.88
C SER A 364 6.85 -1.18 9.29
N ASP A 365 6.61 -2.14 10.18
CA ASP A 365 6.24 -1.90 11.58
C ASP A 365 7.40 -1.33 12.43
N LEU A 366 8.56 -1.12 11.80
CA LEU A 366 9.79 -0.67 12.42
C LEU A 366 9.84 0.86 12.50
N SER A 367 10.41 1.38 13.59
CA SER A 367 10.78 2.79 13.67
C SER A 367 11.80 3.15 12.59
N ALA A 368 11.90 4.43 12.25
CA ALA A 368 12.88 4.92 11.28
C ALA A 368 14.33 4.52 11.66
N GLU A 369 14.65 4.53 12.96
CA GLU A 369 15.94 4.10 13.52
C GLU A 369 16.18 2.59 13.31
N ALA A 370 15.18 1.75 13.60
CA ALA A 370 15.26 0.31 13.43
C ALA A 370 15.33 -0.10 11.94
N LEU A 371 14.65 0.64 11.06
CA LEU A 371 14.79 0.53 9.61
C LEU A 371 16.22 0.84 9.17
N GLY A 372 16.77 1.97 9.60
CA GLY A 372 18.15 2.38 9.28
C GLY A 372 19.19 1.33 9.70
N GLU A 373 19.10 0.80 10.92
CA GLU A 373 20.01 -0.25 11.41
C GLU A 373 19.88 -1.56 10.61
N ARG A 374 18.65 -1.93 10.24
CA ARG A 374 18.38 -3.15 9.48
C ARG A 374 18.94 -3.05 8.06
N MET A 375 18.85 -1.88 7.44
CA MET A 375 19.40 -1.62 6.10
C MET A 375 20.92 -1.71 6.12
N LEU A 376 21.58 -1.04 7.08
CA LEU A 376 23.04 -1.09 7.23
C LEU A 376 23.58 -2.51 7.40
N LYS A 377 22.86 -3.39 8.09
CA LYS A 377 23.26 -4.81 8.28
C LYS A 377 23.08 -5.68 7.04
N ARG A 378 22.30 -5.26 6.04
CA ARG A 378 21.86 -6.11 4.90
C ARG A 378 22.41 -5.71 3.56
N PHE A 379 22.82 -4.45 3.38
CA PHE A 379 23.46 -3.98 2.15
C PHE A 379 24.67 -4.85 1.76
N ASP A 380 25.34 -5.49 2.72
CA ASP A 380 26.51 -6.34 2.47
C ASP A 380 26.22 -7.78 1.99
N ARG A 381 24.95 -8.23 1.90
CA ARG A 381 24.63 -9.68 1.78
C ARG A 381 23.91 -10.16 0.52
N ALA A 382 23.34 -9.30 -0.32
CA ALA A 382 22.51 -9.76 -1.45
C ALA A 382 23.29 -9.88 -2.77
N THR A 383 23.46 -11.11 -3.26
CA THR A 383 24.15 -11.46 -4.52
C THR A 383 23.39 -11.11 -5.80
N LEU A 384 22.08 -10.84 -5.73
CA LEU A 384 21.27 -10.37 -6.87
C LEU A 384 21.43 -8.86 -7.14
N LEU A 385 22.19 -8.17 -6.28
CA LEU A 385 22.47 -6.76 -6.43
C LEU A 385 23.35 -6.48 -7.64
N ASP A 386 24.22 -7.37 -8.13
CA ASP A 386 25.22 -7.04 -9.16
C ASP A 386 24.64 -6.43 -10.46
N LEU A 387 23.36 -6.65 -10.79
CA LEU A 387 22.69 -6.03 -11.94
C LEU A 387 22.24 -4.56 -11.70
N VAL A 388 21.94 -4.22 -10.44
CA VAL A 388 21.44 -2.89 -10.01
C VAL A 388 22.46 -2.19 -9.11
N LYS A 389 23.56 -2.87 -8.76
CA LYS A 389 24.61 -2.46 -7.83
C LYS A 389 25.22 -1.13 -8.20
N PRO A 390 25.54 -0.83 -9.47
CA PRO A 390 26.05 0.50 -9.80
C PRO A 390 25.04 1.59 -9.44
N TYR A 391 23.75 1.36 -9.63
CA TYR A 391 22.68 2.32 -9.31
C TYR A 391 22.36 2.36 -7.81
N LEU A 392 22.48 1.24 -7.11
CA LEU A 392 22.27 1.16 -5.66
C LEU A 392 23.49 1.66 -4.89
N ASP A 393 24.69 1.51 -5.42
CA ASP A 393 25.93 2.12 -4.93
C ASP A 393 25.85 3.62 -5.15
N ASP A 394 25.43 4.10 -6.33
CA ASP A 394 25.25 5.53 -6.59
C ASP A 394 24.13 6.14 -5.72
N PHE A 395 23.03 5.40 -5.53
CA PHE A 395 21.96 5.80 -4.60
C PHE A 395 22.40 5.72 -3.13
N ALA A 396 23.23 4.75 -2.73
CA ALA A 396 23.78 4.63 -1.39
C ALA A 396 24.81 5.74 -1.11
N GLU A 397 25.63 6.11 -2.09
CA GLU A 397 26.52 7.28 -2.04
C GLU A 397 25.72 8.59 -1.94
N GLN A 398 24.57 8.68 -2.63
CA GLN A 398 23.65 9.82 -2.49
C GLN A 398 22.93 9.86 -1.13
N LEU A 399 22.58 8.71 -0.55
CA LEU A 399 21.92 8.62 0.76
C LEU A 399 22.90 8.76 1.94
N ARG A 400 24.18 8.43 1.76
CA ARG A 400 25.20 8.50 2.82
C ARG A 400 25.29 9.87 3.49
N PRO A 401 25.40 11.01 2.78
CA PRO A 401 25.44 12.32 3.43
C PRO A 401 24.13 12.67 4.14
N VAL A 402 22.97 12.17 3.67
CA VAL A 402 21.67 12.38 4.33
C VAL A 402 21.59 11.59 5.63
N LEU A 403 22.03 10.34 5.64
CA LEU A 403 22.07 9.49 6.83
C LEU A 403 23.10 10.00 7.86
N GLU A 404 24.27 10.45 7.42
CA GLU A 404 25.27 11.07 8.27
C GLU A 404 24.79 12.41 8.85
N GLY A 405 24.08 13.22 8.05
CA GLY A 405 23.42 14.44 8.51
C GLY A 405 22.38 14.17 9.59
N LEU A 406 21.49 13.21 9.36
CA LEU A 406 20.48 12.79 10.35
C LEU A 406 21.12 12.25 11.64
N ARG A 407 22.22 11.51 11.52
CA ARG A 407 22.97 11.01 12.67
C ARG A 407 23.62 12.14 13.47
N GLY A 408 24.16 13.14 12.79
CA GLY A 408 24.68 14.36 13.40
C GLY A 408 23.59 15.15 14.14
N GLU A 409 22.44 15.37 13.50
CA GLU A 409 21.30 16.06 14.10
C GLU A 409 20.75 15.31 15.32
N THR A 410 20.64 13.98 15.23
CA THR A 410 20.16 13.16 16.35
C THR A 410 21.13 13.19 17.53
N ALA A 411 22.44 13.11 17.27
CA ALA A 411 23.47 13.22 18.31
C ALA A 411 23.44 14.60 18.99
N GLN A 412 23.31 15.67 18.21
CA GLN A 412 23.18 17.03 18.72
C GLN A 412 21.92 17.21 19.59
N ARG A 413 20.77 16.68 19.15
CA ARG A 413 19.52 16.72 19.91
C ARG A 413 19.60 15.97 21.24
N ILE A 414 20.37 14.88 21.28
CA ILE A 414 20.63 14.12 22.52
C ILE A 414 21.49 14.97 23.46
N GLU A 415 22.56 15.59 22.96
CA GLU A 415 23.43 16.47 23.77
C GLU A 415 22.66 17.69 24.31
N GLU A 416 21.85 18.34 23.48
CA GLU A 416 20.98 19.45 23.89
C GLU A 416 19.97 19.03 24.97
N ARG A 417 19.38 17.83 24.84
CA ARG A 417 18.46 17.28 25.84
C ARG A 417 19.19 17.02 27.16
N ASP A 418 20.39 16.45 27.13
CA ASP A 418 21.16 16.12 28.32
C ASP A 418 21.63 17.40 29.04
N GLU A 419 21.98 18.46 28.32
CA GLU A 419 22.30 19.78 28.90
C GLU A 419 21.07 20.45 29.52
N MET A 420 19.90 20.36 28.86
CA MET A 420 18.63 20.84 29.41
C MET A 420 18.22 20.06 30.68
N GLU A 421 18.47 18.76 30.71
CA GLU A 421 18.20 17.90 31.86
C GLU A 421 19.09 18.28 33.06
N LYS A 422 20.38 18.54 32.81
CA LYS A 422 21.30 19.07 33.82
C LYS A 422 20.86 20.41 34.38
N GLN A 423 20.45 21.36 33.52
CA GLN A 423 19.93 22.65 33.96
C GLN A 423 18.66 22.52 34.81
N ARG A 424 17.75 21.62 34.42
CA ARG A 424 16.54 21.31 35.17
C ARG A 424 16.87 20.77 36.57
N ASP A 425 17.85 19.90 36.68
CA ASP A 425 18.25 19.29 37.95
C ASP A 425 18.97 20.30 38.87
N GLU A 426 19.80 21.19 38.31
CA GLU A 426 20.36 22.33 39.06
C GLU A 426 19.26 23.26 39.59
N PHE A 427 18.25 23.56 38.78
CA PHE A 427 17.13 24.39 39.20
C PHE A 427 16.32 23.72 40.32
N ARG A 428 16.08 22.41 40.23
CA ARG A 428 15.43 21.63 41.30
C ARG A 428 16.24 21.65 42.60
N SER A 429 17.57 21.54 42.53
CA SER A 429 18.43 21.61 43.71
C SER A 429 18.32 22.98 44.39
N LYS A 430 18.46 24.07 43.63
CA LYS A 430 18.34 25.45 44.15
C LYS A 430 16.96 25.73 44.74
N TYR A 431 15.91 25.24 44.10
CA TYR A 431 14.54 25.36 44.62
C TYR A 431 14.36 24.59 45.94
N GLY A 432 14.94 23.37 46.04
CA GLY A 432 14.97 22.60 47.28
C GLY A 432 15.70 23.32 48.42
N GLU A 433 16.85 23.93 48.15
CA GLU A 433 17.62 24.73 49.12
C GLU A 433 16.84 25.97 49.59
N ALA A 434 16.14 26.64 48.67
CA ALA A 434 15.30 27.78 49.00
C ALA A 434 14.12 27.38 49.91
N LEU A 435 13.46 26.26 49.61
CA LEU A 435 12.39 25.73 50.47
C LEU A 435 12.89 25.36 51.86
N GLN A 436 14.04 24.68 51.97
CA GLN A 436 14.65 24.36 53.27
C GLN A 436 15.03 25.63 54.05
N SER A 437 15.49 26.67 53.37
CA SER A 437 15.81 27.96 54.00
C SER A 437 14.55 28.65 54.54
N ILE A 438 13.44 28.59 53.79
CA ILE A 438 12.13 29.10 54.23
C ILE A 438 11.61 28.30 55.43
N GLU A 439 11.73 26.97 55.42
CA GLU A 439 11.32 26.12 56.55
C GLU A 439 12.16 26.38 57.81
N ARG A 440 13.48 26.59 57.67
CA ARG A 440 14.35 26.96 58.81
C ARG A 440 13.97 28.31 59.40
N LEU A 441 13.63 29.30 58.56
CA LEU A 441 13.13 30.60 59.02
C LEU A 441 11.78 30.47 59.73
N ARG A 442 10.93 29.52 59.31
CA ARG A 442 9.61 29.27 59.92
C ARG A 442 9.67 28.45 61.21
N SER A 443 10.71 27.62 61.41
CA SER A 443 10.93 26.79 62.59
C SER A 443 11.78 27.47 63.68
N GLY A 444 12.46 28.57 63.32
CA GLY A 444 13.19 29.45 64.26
C GLY A 444 12.36 30.60 64.84
N MET A 445 11.08 30.70 64.49
CA MET A 445 10.03 31.47 65.16
C MET A 445 9.16 30.52 65.96
#